data_AF-A0A944EL99-F1
#
_entry.id   AF-A0A944EL99-F1
#
_cell.length_a   1.000
_cell.length_b   1.000
_cell.length_c   1.000
_cell.angle_alpha   90.00
_cell.angle_beta   90.00
_cell.angle_gamma   90.00
#
_symmetry.space_group_name_H-M   'P 1'
#
loop_
_entity.id
_entity.type
_entity.pdbx_description
1 polymer ?
#
loop_
_entity_poly.entity_id
_entity_poly.type
_entity_poly.pdbx_seq_one_letter_code
_entity_poly.pdbx_strand_id
1 'polypeptide(L)'
;MIILDTCVIRGMGLRSSEADVLRAIRETGTERIAVPWMALEELAAQKAVDYNNAHREAARALKKLKRASVTDAPKLGDPEPEKVRESWRARYGQLLEVLPTSERALREGVYREANVLPPAAVKGEGDKAVKVGARDVAIWLTAVEYAQEHPDETVYFVSSNHKDFGKGGAYPPPMDKDVEELGDRFVHLTNLDGVLSQFAPDAIVDEEVLWDLLRDYAVHARDEALTRWGLLRFNAPSAPFPAAVKPRFSTMPTMEAIGWAIPREVVAEPREVTAARAYRLGDHEWCTVNVRWQLTGNALFNSVIEYAASFWDTRLLVPVVKGGPLPRILDSGTPYAPDADAVVWPAHQELTMALGSGKTSSVWAVFSQIINGVGQPSFGSWADQSAALLGDEQDEEGTLEGWEEAYDPDADSDTFDE
;
A
#
# COMPACT_ATOMS: atom_id res chain seq x y z
N MET A 1 -0.77 -20.73 9.20
CA MET A 1 -0.67 -20.05 7.88
C MET A 1 -2.07 -19.72 7.34
N ILE A 2 -2.31 -18.46 6.95
CA ILE A 2 -3.55 -18.00 6.31
C ILE A 2 -3.30 -17.77 4.81
N ILE A 3 -4.03 -18.46 3.94
CA ILE A 3 -3.88 -18.37 2.47
C ILE A 3 -5.15 -17.74 1.88
N LEU A 4 -5.02 -16.57 1.26
CA LEU A 4 -6.13 -15.80 0.73
C LEU A 4 -6.36 -16.09 -0.77
N ASP A 5 -7.62 -16.31 -1.13
CA ASP A 5 -8.07 -16.36 -2.52
C ASP A 5 -8.23 -14.94 -3.11
N THR A 6 -8.21 -14.84 -4.46
CA THR A 6 -8.40 -13.61 -5.22
C THR A 6 -9.67 -12.86 -4.80
N CYS A 7 -10.79 -13.57 -4.58
CA CYS A 7 -12.07 -12.91 -4.27
C CYS A 7 -12.05 -12.15 -2.93
N VAL A 8 -11.34 -12.69 -1.93
CA VAL A 8 -11.18 -12.05 -0.62
C VAL A 8 -10.30 -10.81 -0.75
N ILE A 9 -9.17 -10.93 -1.46
CA ILE A 9 -8.25 -9.80 -1.67
C ILE A 9 -8.90 -8.70 -2.51
N ARG A 10 -9.73 -9.06 -3.48
CA ARG A 10 -10.48 -8.09 -4.30
C ARG A 10 -11.57 -7.38 -3.49
N GLY A 11 -12.22 -8.11 -2.59
CA GLY A 11 -13.26 -7.57 -1.72
C GLY A 11 -12.69 -6.61 -0.67
N MET A 12 -11.48 -6.87 -0.18
CA MET A 12 -10.81 -5.96 0.75
C MET A 12 -10.08 -4.83 -0.01
N GLY A 13 -10.28 -3.59 0.43
CA GLY A 13 -9.42 -2.51 -0.03
C GLY A 13 -8.04 -2.64 0.64
N LEU A 14 -6.94 -2.40 -0.08
CA LEU A 14 -5.61 -2.37 0.55
C LEU A 14 -5.48 -1.35 1.69
N ARG A 15 -6.40 -0.38 1.77
CA ARG A 15 -6.46 0.63 2.84
C ARG A 15 -7.68 0.45 3.77
N SER A 16 -8.37 -0.67 3.68
CA SER A 16 -9.54 -0.93 4.52
C SER A 16 -9.12 -1.45 5.90
N SER A 17 -10.06 -1.41 6.87
CA SER A 17 -9.88 -1.96 8.22
C SER A 17 -9.43 -3.42 8.21
N GLU A 18 -9.94 -4.18 7.25
CA GLU A 18 -9.64 -5.58 7.04
C GLU A 18 -8.16 -5.80 6.71
N ALA A 19 -7.63 -5.02 5.75
CA ALA A 19 -6.22 -5.07 5.39
C ALA A 19 -5.33 -4.64 6.55
N ASP A 20 -5.79 -3.70 7.38
CA ASP A 20 -5.06 -3.26 8.57
C ASP A 20 -4.94 -4.34 9.64
N VAL A 21 -6.00 -5.12 9.87
CA VAL A 21 -5.90 -6.27 10.79
C VAL A 21 -4.97 -7.34 10.21
N LEU A 22 -4.99 -7.60 8.90
CA LEU A 22 -4.04 -8.52 8.28
C LEU A 22 -2.60 -8.03 8.44
N ARG A 23 -2.33 -6.73 8.24
CA ARG A 23 -1.01 -6.14 8.57
C ARG A 23 -0.66 -6.44 10.01
N ALA A 24 -1.57 -6.16 10.94
CA ALA A 24 -1.33 -6.37 12.36
C ALA A 24 -1.01 -7.84 12.70
N ILE A 25 -1.77 -8.80 12.18
CA ILE A 25 -1.52 -10.24 12.35
C ILE A 25 -0.11 -10.60 11.87
N ARG A 26 0.30 -10.11 10.68
CA ARG A 26 1.64 -10.36 10.13
C ARG A 26 2.74 -9.68 10.95
N GLU A 27 2.54 -8.43 11.32
CA GLU A 27 3.54 -7.60 12.00
C GLU A 27 3.81 -8.04 13.44
N THR A 28 2.80 -8.60 14.10
CA THR A 28 2.92 -9.21 15.42
C THR A 28 3.51 -10.63 15.36
N GLY A 29 3.59 -11.23 14.17
CA GLY A 29 3.98 -12.62 13.99
C GLY A 29 2.95 -13.61 14.51
N THR A 30 1.70 -13.18 14.72
CA THR A 30 0.60 -14.05 15.17
C THR A 30 0.36 -15.17 14.16
N GLU A 31 0.31 -14.81 12.88
CA GLU A 31 0.20 -15.76 11.76
C GLU A 31 0.90 -15.21 10.52
N ARG A 32 1.27 -16.12 9.61
CA ARG A 32 1.68 -15.76 8.26
C ARG A 32 0.46 -15.61 7.36
N ILE A 33 0.52 -14.63 6.46
CA ILE A 33 -0.57 -14.34 5.52
C ILE A 33 0.02 -14.39 4.13
N ALA A 34 -0.54 -15.26 3.31
CA ALA A 34 -0.02 -15.57 2.00
C ALA A 34 -1.11 -15.55 0.93
N VAL A 35 -0.67 -15.53 -0.32
CA VAL A 35 -1.51 -15.61 -1.52
C VAL A 35 -0.83 -16.52 -2.54
N PRO A 36 -1.56 -17.45 -3.19
CA PRO A 36 -1.01 -18.19 -4.32
C PRO A 36 -0.60 -17.23 -5.44
N TRP A 37 0.56 -17.47 -6.07
CA TRP A 37 1.05 -16.63 -7.17
C TRP A 37 0.00 -16.44 -8.25
N MET A 38 -0.73 -17.51 -8.61
CA MET A 38 -1.81 -17.44 -9.59
C MET A 38 -2.95 -16.48 -9.19
N ALA A 39 -3.30 -16.38 -7.91
CA ALA A 39 -4.29 -15.42 -7.42
C ALA A 39 -3.76 -13.98 -7.49
N LEU A 40 -2.49 -13.78 -7.16
CA LEU A 40 -1.81 -12.48 -7.28
C LEU A 40 -1.77 -12.01 -8.74
N GLU A 41 -1.43 -12.90 -9.68
CA GLU A 41 -1.39 -12.58 -11.11
C GLU A 41 -2.79 -12.22 -11.65
N GLU A 42 -3.84 -12.90 -11.21
CA GLU A 42 -5.21 -12.52 -11.57
C GLU A 42 -5.53 -11.08 -11.12
N LEU A 43 -5.19 -10.73 -9.88
CA LEU A 43 -5.43 -9.40 -9.35
C LEU A 43 -4.66 -8.32 -10.12
N ALA A 44 -3.37 -8.56 -10.39
CA ALA A 44 -2.53 -7.63 -11.12
C ALA A 44 -3.00 -7.48 -12.58
N ALA A 45 -3.36 -8.59 -13.24
CA ALA A 45 -3.90 -8.58 -14.60
C ALA A 45 -5.20 -7.79 -14.70
N GLN A 46 -6.13 -7.97 -13.75
CA GLN A 46 -7.38 -7.21 -13.72
C GLN A 46 -7.11 -5.70 -13.60
N LYS A 47 -6.14 -5.28 -12.76
CA LYS A 47 -5.78 -3.86 -12.64
C LYS A 47 -5.17 -3.29 -13.92
N ALA A 48 -4.40 -4.07 -14.66
CA ALA A 48 -3.89 -3.67 -15.97
C ALA A 48 -5.00 -3.55 -17.02
N VAL A 49 -6.00 -4.43 -16.99
CA VAL A 49 -7.21 -4.33 -17.84
C VAL A 49 -7.99 -3.05 -17.52
N ASP A 50 -8.24 -2.78 -16.24
CA ASP A 50 -8.93 -1.56 -15.79
C ASP A 50 -8.18 -0.29 -16.24
N TYR A 51 -6.85 -0.28 -16.09
CA TYR A 51 -5.99 0.80 -16.57
C TYR A 51 -6.09 1.00 -18.09
N ASN A 52 -6.00 -0.07 -18.88
CA ASN A 52 -6.12 0.02 -20.34
C ASN A 52 -7.50 0.51 -20.77
N ASN A 53 -8.57 0.14 -20.06
CA ASN A 53 -9.91 0.65 -20.31
C ASN A 53 -9.96 2.18 -20.06
N ALA A 54 -9.47 2.63 -18.91
CA ALA A 54 -9.40 4.05 -18.58
C ALA A 54 -8.54 4.84 -19.57
N HIS A 55 -7.42 4.28 -20.02
CA HIS A 55 -6.56 4.89 -21.03
C HIS A 55 -7.28 5.04 -22.37
N ARG A 56 -7.97 4.00 -22.85
CA ARG A 56 -8.78 4.05 -24.08
C ARG A 56 -9.90 5.10 -23.99
N GLU A 57 -10.54 5.22 -22.83
CA GLU A 57 -11.55 6.25 -22.59
C GLU A 57 -10.95 7.66 -22.61
N ALA A 58 -9.81 7.87 -21.96
CA ALA A 58 -9.08 9.13 -22.00
C ALA A 58 -8.65 9.50 -23.43
N ALA A 59 -8.13 8.55 -24.20
CA ALA A 59 -7.76 8.76 -25.60
C ALA A 59 -8.97 9.20 -26.45
N ARG A 60 -10.13 8.56 -26.26
CA ARG A 60 -11.39 8.95 -26.92
C ARG A 60 -11.84 10.35 -26.51
N ALA A 61 -11.75 10.69 -25.22
CA ALA A 61 -12.11 12.02 -24.71
C ALA A 61 -11.20 13.12 -25.27
N LEU A 62 -9.88 12.90 -25.32
CA LEU A 62 -8.92 13.84 -25.90
C LEU A 62 -9.13 14.02 -27.40
N LYS A 63 -9.46 12.95 -28.13
CA LYS A 63 -9.85 13.04 -29.54
C LYS A 63 -11.09 13.90 -29.75
N LYS A 64 -12.09 13.81 -28.86
CA LYS A 64 -13.29 14.67 -28.88
C LYS A 64 -12.93 16.13 -28.56
N LEU A 65 -12.13 16.37 -27.52
CA LEU A 65 -11.68 17.72 -27.13
C LEU A 65 -10.91 18.40 -28.27
N LYS A 66 -9.99 17.68 -28.93
CA LYS A 66 -9.22 18.19 -30.07
C LYS A 66 -10.11 18.63 -31.24
N ARG A 67 -11.28 18.01 -31.43
CA ARG A 67 -12.25 18.40 -32.47
C ARG A 67 -13.08 19.62 -32.09
N ALA A 68 -13.27 19.87 -30.79
CA ALA A 68 -14.12 20.92 -30.28
C ALA A 68 -13.35 22.19 -29.84
N SER A 69 -12.05 22.08 -29.58
CA SER A 69 -11.20 23.17 -29.12
C SER A 69 -10.45 23.86 -30.25
N VAL A 70 -10.20 25.16 -30.09
CA VAL A 70 -9.26 25.95 -30.91
C VAL A 70 -7.82 25.78 -30.42
N THR A 71 -7.63 25.28 -29.19
CA THR A 71 -6.33 24.99 -28.59
C THR A 71 -5.95 23.52 -28.75
N ASP A 72 -4.66 23.24 -28.72
CA ASP A 72 -4.16 21.86 -28.68
C ASP A 72 -4.67 21.13 -27.43
N ALA A 73 -5.16 19.91 -27.63
CA ALA A 73 -5.47 18.99 -26.55
C ALA A 73 -4.16 18.45 -25.95
N PRO A 74 -4.12 18.17 -24.63
CA PRO A 74 -2.95 17.56 -24.02
C PRO A 74 -2.66 16.19 -24.67
N LYS A 75 -1.38 15.83 -24.74
CA LYS A 75 -0.94 14.53 -25.27
C LYS A 75 -1.08 13.47 -24.18
N LEU A 76 -1.72 12.36 -24.52
CA LEU A 76 -1.70 11.15 -23.70
C LEU A 76 -0.47 10.33 -24.10
N GLY A 77 0.32 9.87 -23.13
CA GLY A 77 1.40 8.92 -23.39
C GLY A 77 0.88 7.54 -23.78
N ASP A 78 1.76 6.65 -24.21
CA ASP A 78 1.41 5.27 -24.54
C ASP A 78 0.97 4.49 -23.27
N PRO A 79 0.04 3.53 -23.39
CA PRO A 79 -0.37 2.73 -22.25
C PRO A 79 0.75 1.77 -21.83
N GLU A 80 1.04 1.70 -20.52
CA GLU A 80 2.10 0.86 -19.96
C GLU A 80 1.53 -0.23 -19.01
N PRO A 81 0.76 -1.22 -19.51
CA PRO A 81 0.05 -2.17 -18.66
C PRO A 81 0.96 -3.07 -17.81
N GLU A 82 2.16 -3.42 -18.28
CA GLU A 82 3.07 -4.26 -17.48
C GLU A 82 3.62 -3.52 -16.26
N LYS A 83 3.97 -2.24 -16.40
CA LYS A 83 4.35 -1.39 -15.25
C LYS A 83 3.23 -1.31 -14.22
N VAL A 84 1.97 -1.29 -14.68
CA VAL A 84 0.81 -1.35 -13.79
C VAL A 84 0.77 -2.70 -13.07
N ARG A 85 0.96 -3.83 -13.76
CA ARG A 85 1.02 -5.16 -13.11
C ARG A 85 2.12 -5.23 -12.07
N GLU A 86 3.36 -4.85 -12.41
CA GLU A 86 4.50 -4.82 -11.50
C GLU A 86 4.22 -3.97 -10.25
N SER A 87 3.67 -2.77 -10.44
CA SER A 87 3.30 -1.89 -9.33
C SER A 87 2.26 -2.53 -8.41
N TRP A 88 1.25 -3.21 -8.96
CA TRP A 88 0.24 -3.89 -8.17
C TRP A 88 0.78 -5.16 -7.49
N ARG A 89 1.62 -5.96 -8.16
CA ARG A 89 2.33 -7.10 -7.52
C ARG A 89 3.12 -6.63 -6.30
N ALA A 90 3.89 -5.55 -6.46
CA ALA A 90 4.66 -4.96 -5.36
C ALA A 90 3.75 -4.48 -4.22
N ARG A 91 2.64 -3.82 -4.52
CA ARG A 91 1.67 -3.36 -3.51
C ARG A 91 1.01 -4.50 -2.74
N TYR A 92 0.60 -5.57 -3.40
CA TYR A 92 0.05 -6.75 -2.71
C TYR A 92 1.13 -7.50 -1.91
N GLY A 93 2.35 -7.63 -2.45
CA GLY A 93 3.48 -8.26 -1.77
C GLY A 93 3.98 -7.52 -0.52
N GLN A 94 3.67 -6.23 -0.38
CA GLN A 94 3.88 -5.50 0.88
C GLN A 94 3.02 -6.05 2.02
N LEU A 95 1.85 -6.64 1.72
CA LEU A 95 0.93 -7.23 2.68
C LEU A 95 1.10 -8.75 2.78
N LEU A 96 1.27 -9.42 1.64
CA LEU A 96 1.12 -10.87 1.51
C LEU A 96 2.44 -11.54 1.13
N GLU A 97 2.71 -12.70 1.74
CA GLU A 97 3.70 -13.66 1.25
C GLU A 97 3.17 -14.30 -0.05
N VAL A 98 4.00 -14.42 -1.08
CA VAL A 98 3.58 -15.02 -2.35
C VAL A 98 4.00 -16.48 -2.36
N LEU A 99 3.03 -17.40 -2.37
CA LEU A 99 3.31 -18.83 -2.50
C LEU A 99 3.47 -19.17 -3.98
N PRO A 100 4.59 -19.79 -4.40
CA PRO A 100 4.74 -20.22 -5.78
C PRO A 100 3.68 -21.25 -6.13
N THR A 101 3.00 -21.07 -7.26
CA THR A 101 2.11 -22.09 -7.81
C THR A 101 2.95 -23.10 -8.59
N SER A 102 2.89 -24.37 -8.20
CA SER A 102 3.69 -25.41 -8.83
C SER A 102 3.26 -25.66 -10.29
N GLU A 103 4.18 -26.16 -11.12
CA GLU A 103 3.86 -26.60 -12.48
C GLU A 103 2.78 -27.70 -12.48
N ARG A 104 2.80 -28.58 -11.47
CA ARG A 104 1.80 -29.63 -11.29
C ARG A 104 0.41 -29.04 -11.09
N ALA A 105 0.27 -28.06 -10.20
CA ALA A 105 -0.99 -27.37 -9.95
C ALA A 105 -1.52 -26.66 -11.21
N LEU A 106 -0.64 -26.03 -12.01
CA LEU A 106 -1.03 -25.40 -13.28
C LEU A 106 -1.51 -26.43 -14.32
N ARG A 107 -0.77 -27.52 -14.51
CA ARG A 107 -1.15 -28.61 -15.43
C ARG A 107 -2.47 -29.27 -15.02
N GLU A 108 -2.62 -29.55 -13.73
CA GLU A 108 -3.86 -30.10 -13.18
C GLU A 108 -5.02 -29.11 -13.33
N GLY A 109 -4.78 -27.81 -13.22
CA GLY A 109 -5.77 -26.78 -13.51
C GLY A 109 -6.36 -26.87 -14.90
N VAL A 110 -5.50 -26.94 -15.92
CA VAL A 110 -5.93 -27.11 -17.32
C VAL A 110 -6.65 -28.44 -17.52
N TYR A 111 -6.15 -29.52 -16.91
CA TYR A 111 -6.77 -30.84 -16.97
C TYR A 111 -8.19 -30.83 -16.37
N ARG A 112 -8.36 -30.26 -15.17
CA ARG A 112 -9.66 -30.19 -14.50
C ARG A 112 -10.63 -29.29 -15.24
N GLU A 113 -10.19 -28.16 -15.81
CA GLU A 113 -11.03 -27.32 -16.65
C GLU A 113 -11.53 -28.05 -17.90
N ALA A 114 -10.64 -28.76 -18.61
CA ALA A 114 -11.01 -29.54 -19.78
C ALA A 114 -12.07 -30.61 -19.47
N ASN A 115 -12.01 -31.18 -18.26
CA ASN A 115 -12.91 -32.23 -17.79
C ASN A 115 -14.08 -31.74 -16.92
N VAL A 116 -14.17 -30.42 -16.67
CA VAL A 116 -15.19 -29.81 -15.79
C VAL A 116 -15.18 -30.44 -14.38
N LEU A 117 -13.98 -30.62 -13.83
CA LEU A 117 -13.77 -31.15 -12.48
C LEU A 117 -13.59 -29.99 -11.48
N PRO A 118 -14.30 -29.99 -10.34
CA PRO A 118 -14.19 -28.94 -9.34
C PRO A 118 -12.74 -28.63 -8.90
N PRO A 119 -12.44 -27.35 -8.60
CA PRO A 119 -13.35 -26.17 -8.64
C PRO A 119 -13.68 -25.64 -10.05
N ALA A 120 -13.22 -26.31 -11.12
CA ALA A 120 -13.58 -25.92 -12.48
C ALA A 120 -15.04 -26.25 -12.81
N ALA A 121 -15.66 -25.40 -13.65
CA ALA A 121 -17.08 -25.47 -13.96
C ALA A 121 -17.38 -24.97 -15.38
N VAL A 122 -18.63 -25.13 -15.81
CA VAL A 122 -19.15 -24.49 -17.02
C VAL A 122 -19.89 -23.20 -16.62
N LYS A 123 -19.56 -22.09 -17.27
CA LYS A 123 -20.29 -20.82 -17.15
C LYS A 123 -21.08 -20.53 -18.43
N GLY A 124 -22.28 -20.00 -18.28
CA GLY A 124 -23.21 -19.77 -19.39
C GLY A 124 -24.19 -20.92 -19.60
N GLU A 125 -25.06 -20.78 -20.60
CA GLU A 125 -26.11 -21.75 -20.93
C GLU A 125 -26.09 -22.09 -22.43
N GLY A 126 -26.47 -23.32 -22.75
CA GLY A 126 -26.59 -23.80 -24.15
C GLY A 126 -25.28 -23.66 -24.93
N ASP A 127 -25.39 -23.16 -26.16
CA ASP A 127 -24.24 -23.00 -27.08
C ASP A 127 -23.25 -21.90 -26.63
N LYS A 128 -23.58 -21.13 -25.57
CA LYS A 128 -22.69 -20.12 -24.97
C LYS A 128 -21.98 -20.63 -23.72
N ALA A 129 -22.12 -21.91 -23.40
CA ALA A 129 -21.44 -22.56 -22.30
C ALA A 129 -19.92 -22.60 -22.53
N VAL A 130 -19.15 -22.00 -21.61
CA VAL A 130 -17.69 -21.97 -21.65
C VAL A 130 -17.15 -22.68 -20.41
N LYS A 131 -16.19 -23.58 -20.60
CA LYS A 131 -15.45 -24.22 -19.50
C LYS A 131 -14.47 -23.22 -18.91
N VAL A 132 -14.45 -23.12 -17.59
CA VAL A 132 -13.61 -22.18 -16.85
C VAL A 132 -13.15 -22.79 -15.53
N GLY A 133 -12.13 -22.19 -14.93
CA GLY A 133 -11.73 -22.46 -13.54
C GLY A 133 -10.36 -23.12 -13.38
N ALA A 134 -9.57 -23.28 -14.46
CA ALA A 134 -8.19 -23.78 -14.36
C ALA A 134 -7.36 -22.98 -13.33
N ARG A 135 -7.59 -21.67 -13.29
CA ARG A 135 -6.99 -20.77 -12.30
C ARG A 135 -7.42 -21.09 -10.87
N ASP A 136 -8.71 -21.27 -10.64
CA ASP A 136 -9.27 -21.51 -9.31
C ASP A 136 -8.80 -22.90 -8.78
N VAL A 137 -8.61 -23.88 -9.69
CA VAL A 137 -7.95 -25.15 -9.40
C VAL A 137 -6.49 -24.93 -8.98
N ALA A 138 -5.72 -24.12 -9.71
CA ALA A 138 -4.32 -23.86 -9.38
C ALA A 138 -4.16 -23.14 -8.02
N ILE A 139 -5.07 -22.21 -7.70
CA ILE A 139 -5.15 -21.54 -6.39
C ILE A 139 -5.41 -22.57 -5.27
N TRP A 140 -6.42 -23.42 -5.45
CA TRP A 140 -6.76 -24.49 -4.50
C TRP A 140 -5.60 -25.43 -4.25
N LEU A 141 -5.01 -25.96 -5.33
CA LEU A 141 -3.91 -26.91 -5.24
C LEU A 141 -2.66 -26.29 -4.64
N THR A 142 -2.40 -25.00 -4.84
CA THR A 142 -1.29 -24.31 -4.15
C THR A 142 -1.49 -24.35 -2.62
N ALA A 143 -2.71 -24.12 -2.14
CA ALA A 143 -3.00 -24.18 -0.70
C ALA A 143 -2.88 -25.61 -0.14
N VAL A 144 -3.36 -26.60 -0.89
CA VAL A 144 -3.26 -28.03 -0.54
C VAL A 144 -1.80 -28.49 -0.50
N GLU A 145 -1.02 -28.18 -1.54
CA GLU A 145 0.42 -28.50 -1.62
C GLU A 145 1.17 -27.92 -0.43
N TYR A 146 0.91 -26.64 -0.11
CA TYR A 146 1.51 -26.01 1.05
C TYR A 146 1.21 -26.77 2.35
N ALA A 147 -0.05 -27.18 2.56
CA ALA A 147 -0.47 -27.92 3.75
C ALA A 147 0.13 -29.35 3.84
N GLN A 148 0.43 -29.97 2.69
CA GLN A 148 1.11 -31.26 2.59
C GLN A 148 2.61 -31.12 2.93
N GLU A 149 3.26 -30.07 2.42
CA GLU A 149 4.68 -29.79 2.65
C GLU A 149 4.97 -29.31 4.09
N HIS A 150 3.96 -28.79 4.79
CA HIS A 150 4.06 -28.27 6.16
C HIS A 150 3.11 -29.05 7.10
N PRO A 151 3.43 -30.30 7.45
CA PRO A 151 2.55 -31.18 8.23
C PRO A 151 2.29 -30.69 9.66
N ASP A 152 3.17 -29.85 10.21
CA ASP A 152 3.06 -29.31 11.56
C ASP A 152 2.23 -28.01 11.64
N GLU A 153 1.80 -27.48 10.50
CA GLU A 153 1.04 -26.22 10.43
C GLU A 153 -0.44 -26.46 10.15
N THR A 154 -1.29 -25.62 10.74
CA THR A 154 -2.69 -25.47 10.32
C THR A 154 -2.76 -24.45 9.19
N VAL A 155 -3.37 -24.84 8.08
CA VAL A 155 -3.58 -23.99 6.90
C VAL A 155 -5.03 -23.53 6.87
N TYR A 156 -5.20 -22.21 6.85
CA TYR A 156 -6.50 -21.55 6.77
C TYR A 156 -6.68 -21.01 5.35
N PHE A 157 -7.37 -21.76 4.49
CA PHE A 157 -7.73 -21.30 3.15
C PHE A 157 -8.97 -20.39 3.24
N VAL A 158 -8.86 -19.16 2.75
CA VAL A 158 -9.92 -18.14 2.89
C VAL A 158 -10.48 -17.81 1.51
N SER A 159 -11.75 -18.16 1.27
CA SER A 159 -12.46 -17.82 0.04
C SER A 159 -13.94 -17.57 0.27
N SER A 160 -14.47 -16.46 -0.26
CA SER A 160 -15.92 -16.21 -0.32
C SER A 160 -16.60 -16.86 -1.54
N ASN A 161 -15.86 -17.61 -2.35
CA ASN A 161 -16.40 -18.26 -3.53
C ASN A 161 -17.03 -19.62 -3.20
N HIS A 162 -18.22 -19.56 -2.60
CA HIS A 162 -18.95 -20.75 -2.19
C HIS A 162 -19.40 -21.66 -3.34
N LYS A 163 -19.43 -21.13 -4.57
CA LYS A 163 -19.84 -21.91 -5.75
C LYS A 163 -18.75 -22.88 -6.16
N ASP A 164 -17.50 -22.41 -6.15
CA ASP A 164 -16.37 -23.17 -6.68
C ASP A 164 -15.69 -23.98 -5.57
N PHE A 165 -15.58 -23.45 -4.35
CA PHE A 165 -14.90 -24.13 -3.22
C PHE A 165 -15.84 -24.66 -2.11
N GLY A 166 -17.15 -24.40 -2.20
CA GLY A 166 -18.10 -24.82 -1.17
C GLY A 166 -18.01 -23.99 0.14
N LYS A 167 -18.42 -24.60 1.26
CA LYS A 167 -18.49 -23.93 2.58
C LYS A 167 -17.53 -24.52 3.64
N GLY A 168 -16.51 -25.27 3.22
CA GLY A 168 -15.49 -25.81 4.11
C GLY A 168 -15.89 -27.03 4.95
N GLY A 169 -16.79 -27.88 4.43
CA GLY A 169 -17.23 -29.12 5.08
C GLY A 169 -16.96 -30.35 4.22
N ALA A 170 -17.91 -30.70 3.36
CA ALA A 170 -17.73 -31.75 2.35
C ALA A 170 -17.34 -31.11 1.02
N TYR A 171 -16.22 -31.56 0.45
CA TYR A 171 -15.76 -31.16 -0.88
C TYR A 171 -16.28 -32.14 -1.94
N PRO A 172 -16.66 -31.67 -3.14
CA PRO A 172 -17.01 -32.57 -4.24
C PRO A 172 -15.76 -33.27 -4.80
N PRO A 173 -15.87 -34.49 -5.34
CA PRO A 173 -14.77 -35.10 -6.06
C PRO A 173 -14.28 -34.23 -7.23
N PRO A 174 -12.96 -34.10 -7.47
CA PRO A 174 -11.86 -34.78 -6.76
C PRO A 174 -11.27 -34.00 -5.56
N MET A 175 -11.86 -32.86 -5.17
CA MET A 175 -11.33 -32.01 -4.11
C MET A 175 -11.36 -32.68 -2.73
N ASP A 176 -12.27 -33.64 -2.51
CA ASP A 176 -12.31 -34.47 -1.30
C ASP A 176 -10.99 -35.22 -1.09
N LYS A 177 -10.44 -35.82 -2.14
CA LYS A 177 -9.16 -36.53 -2.10
C LYS A 177 -7.98 -35.61 -1.93
N ASP A 178 -8.05 -34.39 -2.47
CA ASP A 178 -6.97 -33.41 -2.33
C ASP A 178 -6.68 -33.10 -0.84
N VAL A 179 -7.72 -33.12 0.02
CA VAL A 179 -7.61 -32.79 1.45
C VAL A 179 -7.77 -33.98 2.40
N GLU A 180 -8.01 -35.19 1.89
CA GLU A 180 -8.30 -36.39 2.70
C GLU A 180 -7.22 -36.64 3.77
N GLU A 181 -5.94 -36.52 3.39
CA GLU A 181 -4.80 -36.74 4.29
C GLU A 181 -4.48 -35.55 5.20
N LEU A 182 -5.08 -34.37 4.95
CA LEU A 182 -4.82 -33.17 5.74
C LEU A 182 -5.67 -33.12 7.02
N GLY A 183 -6.83 -33.78 7.01
CA GLY A 183 -7.76 -33.82 8.14
C GLY A 183 -8.15 -32.42 8.62
N ASP A 184 -8.23 -32.24 9.94
CA ASP A 184 -8.68 -30.99 10.58
C ASP A 184 -7.67 -29.83 10.45
N ARG A 185 -6.47 -30.06 9.90
CA ARG A 185 -5.45 -29.02 9.71
C ARG A 185 -5.71 -28.12 8.51
N PHE A 186 -6.56 -28.54 7.57
CA PHE A 186 -6.94 -27.72 6.43
C PHE A 186 -8.31 -27.08 6.68
N VAL A 187 -8.29 -25.88 7.23
CA VAL A 187 -9.48 -25.13 7.61
C VAL A 187 -9.88 -24.20 6.46
N HIS A 188 -11.14 -24.28 6.02
CA HIS A 188 -11.67 -23.36 5.01
C HIS A 188 -12.58 -22.32 5.65
N LEU A 189 -12.13 -21.07 5.65
CA LEU A 189 -12.87 -19.91 6.12
C LEU A 189 -13.55 -19.21 4.94
N THR A 190 -14.82 -18.89 5.08
CA THR A 190 -15.61 -18.41 3.93
C THR A 190 -15.59 -16.89 3.72
N ASN A 191 -14.94 -16.16 4.61
CA ASN A 191 -14.80 -14.71 4.53
C ASN A 191 -13.71 -14.25 5.50
N LEU A 192 -13.39 -12.97 5.44
CA LEU A 192 -12.41 -12.39 6.33
C LEU A 192 -12.90 -12.25 7.77
N ASP A 193 -14.20 -12.07 8.02
CA ASP A 193 -14.73 -12.01 9.39
C ASP A 193 -14.44 -13.30 10.17
N GLY A 194 -14.41 -14.46 9.50
CA GLY A 194 -13.97 -15.73 10.08
C GLY A 194 -12.49 -15.71 10.47
N VAL A 195 -11.64 -15.08 9.65
CA VAL A 195 -10.20 -14.88 9.99
C VAL A 195 -10.08 -13.96 11.20
N LEU A 196 -10.79 -12.84 11.20
CA LEU A 196 -10.76 -11.87 12.30
C LEU A 196 -11.25 -12.51 13.60
N SER A 197 -12.36 -13.24 13.57
CA SER A 197 -12.90 -13.92 14.75
C SER A 197 -11.94 -14.97 15.31
N GLN A 198 -11.15 -15.61 14.45
CA GLN A 198 -10.21 -16.66 14.83
C GLN A 198 -8.90 -16.11 15.39
N PHE A 199 -8.33 -15.07 14.77
CA PHE A 199 -6.96 -14.60 15.04
C PHE A 199 -6.87 -13.21 15.65
N ALA A 200 -7.95 -12.44 15.59
CA ALA A 200 -8.03 -11.08 16.07
C ALA A 200 -9.38 -10.82 16.77
N PRO A 201 -9.76 -11.64 17.78
CA PRO A 201 -11.02 -11.46 18.47
C PRO A 201 -11.11 -10.04 19.04
N ASP A 202 -12.30 -9.44 18.93
CA ASP A 202 -12.53 -8.07 19.37
C ASP A 202 -12.17 -7.90 20.86
N ALA A 203 -11.52 -6.78 21.16
CA ALA A 203 -11.18 -6.35 22.51
C ALA A 203 -11.84 -5.00 22.82
N ILE A 204 -11.90 -4.65 24.11
CA ILE A 204 -12.40 -3.35 24.58
C ILE A 204 -11.21 -2.62 25.17
N VAL A 205 -10.93 -1.42 24.66
CA VAL A 205 -9.85 -0.57 25.15
C VAL A 205 -10.47 0.66 25.79
N ASP A 206 -9.98 1.00 26.98
CA ASP A 206 -10.35 2.21 27.68
C ASP A 206 -9.84 3.45 26.90
N GLU A 207 -10.73 4.41 26.65
CA GLU A 207 -10.41 5.58 25.84
C GLU A 207 -9.36 6.47 26.50
N GLU A 208 -9.38 6.62 27.83
CA GLU A 208 -8.39 7.42 28.56
C GLU A 208 -7.00 6.78 28.44
N VAL A 209 -6.92 5.45 28.55
CA VAL A 209 -5.69 4.68 28.34
C VAL A 209 -5.14 4.89 26.92
N LEU A 210 -6.01 4.89 25.92
CA LEU A 210 -5.61 5.13 24.52
C LEU A 210 -5.06 6.54 24.33
N TRP A 211 -5.70 7.57 24.90
CA TRP A 211 -5.20 8.95 24.84
C TRP A 211 -3.85 9.11 25.55
N ASP A 212 -3.65 8.45 26.69
CA ASP A 212 -2.37 8.42 27.39
C ASP A 212 -1.27 7.83 26.51
N LEU A 213 -1.53 6.68 25.90
CA LEU A 213 -0.60 6.03 24.98
C LEU A 213 -0.27 6.92 23.78
N LEU A 214 -1.27 7.53 23.14
CA LEU A 214 -1.05 8.40 21.99
C LEU A 214 -0.24 9.67 22.34
N ARG A 215 -0.40 10.20 23.55
CA ARG A 215 0.44 11.29 24.05
C ARG A 215 1.89 10.85 24.23
N ASP A 216 2.11 9.66 24.76
CA ASP A 216 3.46 9.08 24.86
C ASP A 216 4.06 8.85 23.46
N TYR A 217 3.24 8.52 22.46
CA TYR A 217 3.65 8.30 21.07
C TYR A 217 3.79 9.56 20.22
N ALA A 218 3.45 10.73 20.74
CA ALA A 218 3.60 12.00 20.03
C ALA A 218 5.02 12.25 19.54
N VAL A 219 6.04 11.83 20.31
CA VAL A 219 7.44 11.92 19.91
C VAL A 219 7.73 11.09 18.66
N HIS A 220 7.19 9.87 18.59
CA HIS A 220 7.34 9.01 17.43
C HIS A 220 6.63 9.59 16.19
N ALA A 221 5.40 10.10 16.36
CA ALA A 221 4.69 10.78 15.28
C ALA A 221 5.45 12.01 14.76
N ARG A 222 6.04 12.82 15.65
CA ARG A 222 6.93 13.94 15.27
C ARG A 222 8.11 13.46 14.43
N ASP A 223 8.80 12.41 14.87
CA ASP A 223 10.01 11.92 14.19
C ASP A 223 9.69 11.35 12.80
N GLU A 224 8.54 10.69 12.65
CA GLU A 224 8.00 10.25 11.36
C GLU A 224 7.63 11.43 10.44
N ALA A 225 7.00 12.46 10.99
CA ALA A 225 6.70 13.67 10.23
C ALA A 225 7.97 14.40 9.76
N LEU A 226 8.98 14.50 10.62
CA LEU A 226 10.29 15.08 10.28
C LEU A 226 11.05 14.25 9.25
N THR A 227 10.89 12.94 9.26
CA THR A 227 11.44 12.04 8.25
C THR A 227 10.88 12.34 6.86
N ARG A 228 9.62 12.76 6.75
CA ARG A 228 8.94 12.99 5.47
C ARG A 228 9.00 14.45 5.03
N TRP A 229 8.90 15.38 5.97
CA TRP A 229 8.71 16.80 5.72
C TRP A 229 9.75 17.68 6.41
N GLY A 230 10.83 17.12 6.97
CA GLY A 230 11.94 17.88 7.55
C GLY A 230 12.98 18.27 6.50
N LEU A 231 13.54 19.48 6.62
CA LEU A 231 14.53 20.01 5.66
C LEU A 231 15.94 19.42 5.79
N LEU A 232 16.25 18.71 6.87
CA LEU A 232 17.60 18.17 7.09
C LEU A 232 17.96 16.97 6.20
N ARG A 233 17.05 16.51 5.34
CA ARG A 233 17.37 15.49 4.33
C ARG A 233 17.96 16.15 3.10
N PHE A 234 19.27 16.36 3.13
CA PHE A 234 20.04 17.01 2.07
C PHE A 234 19.88 16.42 0.65
N ASN A 235 19.30 15.22 0.51
CA ASN A 235 19.16 14.52 -0.78
C ASN A 235 17.74 13.98 -1.05
N ALA A 236 16.74 14.31 -0.24
CA ALA A 236 15.35 13.92 -0.52
C ALA A 236 14.53 15.18 -0.74
N PRO A 237 13.87 15.37 -1.89
CA PRO A 237 12.92 16.47 -2.04
C PRO A 237 11.83 16.30 -0.98
N SER A 238 11.77 17.22 -0.01
CA SER A 238 10.62 17.29 0.88
C SER A 238 9.43 17.71 0.03
N ALA A 239 8.36 16.91 0.07
CA ALA A 239 7.11 17.30 -0.57
C ALA A 239 6.59 18.54 0.18
N PRO A 240 6.39 19.68 -0.50
CA PRO A 240 5.82 20.84 0.16
C PRO A 240 4.44 20.52 0.72
N PHE A 241 4.05 21.19 1.80
CA PHE A 241 2.77 20.95 2.44
C PHE A 241 2.10 22.26 2.91
N PRO A 242 0.77 22.36 2.86
CA PRO A 242 0.05 23.52 3.40
C PRO A 242 0.17 23.59 4.93
N ALA A 243 0.43 24.78 5.45
CA ALA A 243 0.48 25.05 6.88
C ALA A 243 -0.17 26.40 7.23
N ALA A 244 -0.87 26.44 8.36
CA ALA A 244 -1.37 27.67 8.95
C ALA A 244 -0.22 28.43 9.61
N VAL A 245 -0.10 29.72 9.36
CA VAL A 245 0.99 30.54 9.91
C VAL A 245 0.48 31.32 11.12
N LYS A 246 1.25 31.33 12.22
CA LYS A 246 0.87 32.10 13.41
C LYS A 246 0.80 33.58 13.04
N PRO A 247 -0.33 34.28 13.28
CA PRO A 247 -0.46 35.68 12.92
C PRO A 247 0.45 36.56 13.77
N ARG A 248 1.67 36.79 13.29
CA ARG A 248 2.60 37.83 13.79
C ARG A 248 3.07 38.74 12.67
N PHE A 249 3.38 38.16 11.50
CA PHE A 249 3.96 38.90 10.37
C PHE A 249 3.26 38.67 9.04
N SER A 250 2.48 37.60 8.91
CA SER A 250 1.74 37.27 7.69
C SER A 250 0.28 37.69 7.81
N THR A 251 -0.24 38.33 6.76
CA THR A 251 -1.69 38.53 6.55
C THR A 251 -2.35 37.31 5.91
N MET A 252 -1.56 36.37 5.40
CA MET A 252 -2.05 35.12 4.81
C MET A 252 -2.13 34.06 5.91
N PRO A 253 -3.33 33.53 6.22
CA PRO A 253 -3.51 32.56 7.29
C PRO A 253 -2.87 31.21 6.95
N THR A 254 -2.71 30.90 5.66
CA THR A 254 -2.19 29.63 5.15
C THR A 254 -1.12 29.87 4.10
N MET A 255 -0.03 29.12 4.17
CA MET A 255 1.08 29.15 3.21
C MET A 255 1.58 27.74 2.92
N GLU A 256 2.24 27.55 1.78
CA GLU A 256 2.89 26.28 1.43
C GLU A 256 4.31 26.22 2.02
N ALA A 257 4.51 25.35 3.00
CA ALA A 257 5.80 25.09 3.63
C ALA A 257 6.64 24.18 2.72
N ILE A 258 7.90 24.53 2.53
CA ILE A 258 8.90 23.65 1.88
C ILE A 258 9.25 22.49 2.81
N GLY A 259 9.28 22.74 4.12
CA GLY A 259 9.61 21.75 5.14
C GLY A 259 9.72 22.35 6.53
N TRP A 260 9.78 21.49 7.56
CA TRP A 260 10.11 21.88 8.92
C TRP A 260 11.59 22.26 9.02
N ALA A 261 11.87 23.50 9.43
CA ALA A 261 13.20 24.11 9.42
C ALA A 261 14.01 23.80 10.68
N ILE A 262 13.36 23.70 11.84
CA ILE A 262 14.04 23.45 13.12
C ILE A 262 13.42 22.20 13.77
N PRO A 263 13.97 21.00 13.49
CA PRO A 263 13.35 19.74 13.92
C PRO A 263 13.10 19.61 15.42
N ARG A 264 13.99 20.16 16.25
CA ARG A 264 13.88 20.13 17.72
C ARG A 264 12.70 20.94 18.26
N GLU A 265 12.17 21.86 17.47
CA GLU A 265 11.06 22.72 17.86
C GLU A 265 9.73 22.24 17.30
N VAL A 266 9.74 21.19 16.46
CA VAL A 266 8.50 20.57 16.01
C VAL A 266 7.90 19.77 17.15
N VAL A 267 6.63 20.00 17.41
CA VAL A 267 5.82 19.27 18.38
C VAL A 267 4.66 18.65 17.64
N ALA A 268 4.42 17.35 17.88
CA ALA A 268 3.21 16.68 17.46
C ALA A 268 2.29 16.53 18.68
N GLU A 269 1.00 16.77 18.52
CA GLU A 269 0.00 16.53 19.56
C GLU A 269 -1.22 15.84 18.95
N PRO A 270 -1.74 14.76 19.56
CA PRO A 270 -2.97 14.15 19.09
C PRO A 270 -4.14 15.10 19.40
N ARG A 271 -5.01 15.36 18.42
CA ARG A 271 -6.15 16.28 18.55
C ARG A 271 -7.49 15.58 18.46
N GLU A 272 -7.54 14.56 17.63
CA GLU A 272 -8.74 13.80 17.37
C GLU A 272 -8.36 12.34 17.18
N VAL A 273 -9.15 11.46 17.81
CA VAL A 273 -9.03 10.01 17.66
C VAL A 273 -10.38 9.51 17.18
N THR A 274 -10.38 8.82 16.03
CA THR A 274 -11.60 8.25 15.47
C THR A 274 -11.39 6.79 15.10
N ALA A 275 -12.51 6.05 14.97
CA ALA A 275 -12.54 4.67 14.48
C ALA A 275 -11.58 3.72 15.22
N ALA A 276 -11.53 3.82 16.54
CA ALA A 276 -10.78 2.89 17.38
C ALA A 276 -11.44 1.51 17.35
N ARG A 277 -10.74 0.51 16.81
CA ARG A 277 -11.11 -0.90 16.93
C ARG A 277 -9.98 -1.65 17.59
N ALA A 278 -10.29 -2.38 18.65
CA ALA A 278 -9.31 -3.16 19.37
C ALA A 278 -9.50 -4.65 19.14
N TYR A 279 -8.38 -5.36 19.16
CA TYR A 279 -8.28 -6.78 18.93
C TYR A 279 -7.24 -7.38 19.85
N ARG A 280 -7.42 -8.64 20.20
CA ARG A 280 -6.35 -9.43 20.81
C ARG A 280 -5.57 -10.15 19.71
N LEU A 281 -4.29 -9.85 19.58
CA LEU A 281 -3.37 -10.52 18.65
C LEU A 281 -2.28 -11.20 19.48
N GLY A 282 -2.28 -12.53 19.47
CA GLY A 282 -1.47 -13.33 20.40
C GLY A 282 -1.84 -13.01 21.85
N ASP A 283 -0.83 -12.72 22.67
CA ASP A 283 -0.97 -12.42 24.10
C ASP A 283 -1.20 -10.92 24.39
N HIS A 284 -1.36 -10.09 23.36
CA HIS A 284 -1.41 -8.64 23.50
C HIS A 284 -2.69 -8.06 22.91
N GLU A 285 -3.15 -6.99 23.54
CA GLU A 285 -4.22 -6.16 22.99
C GLU A 285 -3.62 -5.08 22.10
N TRP A 286 -4.19 -4.95 20.91
CA TRP A 286 -3.80 -4.00 19.89
C TRP A 286 -5.02 -3.19 19.49
N CYS A 287 -4.81 -1.96 19.07
CA CYS A 287 -5.87 -1.10 18.59
C CYS A 287 -5.47 -0.48 17.27
N THR A 288 -6.35 -0.51 16.27
CA THR A 288 -6.22 0.38 15.12
C THR A 288 -7.04 1.63 15.33
N VAL A 289 -6.39 2.77 15.16
CA VAL A 289 -6.97 4.09 15.43
C VAL A 289 -6.61 5.05 14.31
N ASN A 290 -7.55 5.92 13.95
CA ASN A 290 -7.23 7.09 13.15
C ASN A 290 -6.91 8.24 14.10
N VAL A 291 -5.74 8.86 13.93
CA VAL A 291 -5.29 9.97 14.76
C VAL A 291 -4.99 11.16 13.88
N ARG A 292 -5.64 12.28 14.19
CA ARG A 292 -5.29 13.60 13.68
C ARG A 292 -4.25 14.22 14.59
N TRP A 293 -3.05 14.38 14.08
CA TRP A 293 -1.98 15.09 14.75
C TRP A 293 -2.00 16.57 14.39
N GLN A 294 -1.82 17.45 15.36
CA GLN A 294 -1.38 18.82 15.11
C GLN A 294 0.13 18.87 15.22
N LEU A 295 0.78 19.16 14.11
CA LEU A 295 2.20 19.46 14.04
C LEU A 295 2.36 20.98 14.17
N THR A 296 3.17 21.44 15.12
CA THR A 296 3.52 22.86 15.27
C THR A 296 5.03 23.03 15.32
N GLY A 297 5.56 24.11 14.76
CA GLY A 297 7.00 24.37 14.79
C GLY A 297 7.42 25.41 13.76
N ASN A 298 8.73 25.64 13.65
CA ASN A 298 9.28 26.54 12.63
C ASN A 298 9.38 25.83 11.28
N ALA A 299 8.71 26.38 10.28
CA ALA A 299 8.70 25.88 8.91
C ALA A 299 9.31 26.93 7.95
N LEU A 300 9.97 26.46 6.90
CA LEU A 300 10.49 27.32 5.83
C LEU A 300 9.42 27.51 4.76
N PHE A 301 9.12 28.75 4.45
CA PHE A 301 8.21 29.16 3.39
C PHE A 301 8.97 30.04 2.41
N ASN A 302 9.15 29.60 1.15
CA ASN A 302 9.95 30.31 0.15
C ASN A 302 11.35 30.70 0.70
N SER A 303 11.46 31.88 1.30
CA SER A 303 12.70 32.46 1.85
C SER A 303 12.58 32.93 3.32
N VAL A 304 11.48 32.63 4.00
CA VAL A 304 11.22 33.04 5.39
C VAL A 304 10.94 31.83 6.27
N ILE A 305 11.45 31.86 7.50
CA ILE A 305 11.12 30.86 8.52
C ILE A 305 10.05 31.48 9.40
N GLU A 306 8.91 30.80 9.50
CA GLU A 306 7.78 31.23 10.31
C GLU A 306 7.30 30.10 11.19
N TYR A 307 6.69 30.47 12.32
CA TYR A 307 6.06 29.51 13.21
C TYR A 307 4.70 29.11 12.63
N ALA A 308 4.51 27.81 12.40
CA ALA A 308 3.37 27.30 11.65
C ALA A 308 2.78 26.04 12.29
N ALA A 309 1.58 25.69 11.83
CA ALA A 309 0.85 24.51 12.23
C ALA A 309 0.31 23.76 11.01
N SER A 310 0.27 22.43 11.08
CA SER A 310 -0.36 21.59 10.07
C SER A 310 -1.09 20.44 10.76
N PHE A 311 -2.22 20.01 10.20
CA PHE A 311 -2.88 18.77 10.59
C PHE A 311 -2.38 17.63 9.74
N TRP A 312 -2.17 16.49 10.39
CA TRP A 312 -1.69 15.29 9.73
C TRP A 312 -2.49 14.09 10.24
N ASP A 313 -3.31 13.52 9.34
CA ASP A 313 -4.13 12.36 9.65
C ASP A 313 -3.32 11.08 9.40
N THR A 314 -3.30 10.20 10.40
CA THR A 314 -2.63 8.90 10.36
C THR A 314 -3.57 7.80 10.79
N ARG A 315 -3.33 6.59 10.28
CA ARG A 315 -3.92 5.37 10.80
C ARG A 315 -2.82 4.55 11.46
N LEU A 316 -3.00 4.24 12.73
CA LEU A 316 -1.98 3.59 13.55
C LEU A 316 -2.44 2.21 13.97
N LEU A 317 -1.50 1.27 14.09
CA LEU A 317 -1.62 0.07 14.91
C LEU A 317 -0.87 0.31 16.21
N VAL A 318 -1.61 0.38 17.31
CA VAL A 318 -1.12 0.78 18.62
C VAL A 318 -1.17 -0.40 19.58
N PRO A 319 -0.05 -0.83 20.18
CA PRO A 319 -0.09 -1.81 21.25
C PRO A 319 -0.68 -1.19 22.51
N VAL A 320 -1.67 -1.84 23.11
CA VAL A 320 -2.38 -1.36 24.31
C VAL A 320 -1.61 -1.79 25.57
N VAL A 321 -0.33 -1.44 25.62
CA VAL A 321 0.54 -1.72 26.76
C VAL A 321 1.53 -0.60 26.93
N LYS A 322 1.54 0.01 28.13
CA LYS A 322 2.44 1.12 28.44
C LYS A 322 3.89 0.64 28.41
N GLY A 323 4.73 1.37 27.67
CA GLY A 323 6.12 0.97 27.45
C GLY A 323 6.30 -0.22 26.49
N GLY A 324 5.24 -0.59 25.76
CA GLY A 324 5.30 -1.59 24.70
C GLY A 324 6.11 -1.16 23.48
N PRO A 325 6.06 -1.96 22.40
CA PRO A 325 6.59 -1.58 21.10
C PRO A 325 6.06 -0.21 20.63
N LEU A 326 6.79 0.45 19.74
CA LEU A 326 6.30 1.66 19.08
C LEU A 326 5.08 1.33 18.21
N PRO A 327 4.10 2.24 18.09
CA PRO A 327 2.98 2.05 17.20
C PRO A 327 3.49 2.05 15.76
N ARG A 328 2.73 1.41 14.87
CA ARG A 328 3.06 1.36 13.44
C ARG A 328 2.09 2.23 12.66
N ILE A 329 2.61 3.05 11.76
CA ILE A 329 1.78 3.86 10.85
C ILE A 329 1.36 2.95 9.69
N LEU A 330 0.09 2.55 9.67
CA LEU A 330 -0.50 1.71 8.63
C LEU A 330 -0.84 2.52 7.37
N ASP A 331 -1.33 3.73 7.56
CA ASP A 331 -1.60 4.70 6.49
C ASP A 331 -1.38 6.12 7.00
N SER A 332 -1.16 7.04 6.08
CA SER A 332 -0.88 8.44 6.40
C SER A 332 -1.34 9.34 5.26
N GLY A 333 -2.09 10.37 5.60
CA GLY A 333 -2.43 11.44 4.68
C GLY A 333 -1.27 12.41 4.44
N THR A 334 -1.45 13.29 3.45
CA THR A 334 -0.62 14.49 3.30
C THR A 334 -1.05 15.53 4.35
N PRO A 335 -0.10 16.25 4.97
CA PRO A 335 -0.45 17.32 5.88
C PRO A 335 -1.27 18.42 5.18
N TYR A 336 -2.14 19.08 5.93
CA TYR A 336 -2.97 20.18 5.44
C TYR A 336 -3.06 21.30 6.48
N ALA A 337 -3.33 22.51 6.00
CA ALA A 337 -3.45 23.66 6.87
C ALA A 337 -4.77 23.60 7.65
N PRO A 338 -4.74 23.66 8.98
CA PRO A 338 -5.94 23.81 9.78
C PRO A 338 -6.52 25.23 9.64
N ASP A 339 -7.80 25.38 9.97
CA ASP A 339 -8.37 26.70 10.22
C ASP A 339 -7.66 27.35 11.41
N ALA A 340 -7.47 28.68 11.37
CA ALA A 340 -6.64 29.39 12.33
C ALA A 340 -7.14 29.28 13.79
N ASP A 341 -8.44 29.12 13.99
CA ASP A 341 -9.12 28.93 15.27
C ASP A 341 -9.05 27.49 15.78
N ALA A 342 -8.79 26.51 14.91
CA ALA A 342 -8.61 25.11 15.29
C ALA A 342 -7.20 24.81 15.85
N VAL A 343 -6.24 25.72 15.67
CA VAL A 343 -4.86 25.54 16.14
C VAL A 343 -4.73 25.93 17.61
N VAL A 344 -4.26 24.99 18.44
CA VAL A 344 -3.76 25.34 19.79
C VAL A 344 -2.27 25.62 19.69
N TRP A 345 -1.93 26.90 19.74
CA TRP A 345 -0.54 27.34 19.72
C TRP A 345 0.13 27.11 21.09
N PRO A 346 1.31 26.48 21.16
CA PRO A 346 2.02 26.30 22.43
C PRO A 346 2.30 27.64 23.12
N ALA A 347 2.00 27.74 24.42
CA ALA A 347 2.07 28.98 25.20
C ALA A 347 3.51 29.54 25.37
N HIS A 348 4.54 28.71 25.19
CA HIS A 348 5.90 29.01 25.65
C HIS A 348 6.98 29.21 24.58
N GLN A 349 6.65 29.20 23.28
CA GLN A 349 7.63 29.50 22.23
C GLN A 349 7.57 30.96 21.76
N GLU A 350 7.67 31.90 22.70
CA GLU A 350 8.07 33.28 22.38
C GLU A 350 9.61 33.44 22.28
N LEU A 351 10.35 32.38 22.60
CA LEU A 351 11.80 32.39 22.61
C LEU A 351 12.39 32.06 21.23
N THR A 352 13.20 33.03 20.77
CA THR A 352 14.34 32.89 19.85
C THR A 352 14.13 33.15 18.35
N MET A 353 13.57 34.31 18.01
CA MET A 353 14.03 35.05 16.81
C MET A 353 14.44 36.49 17.16
N ALA A 354 15.24 36.62 18.22
CA ALA A 354 16.10 37.80 18.39
C ALA A 354 17.34 37.76 17.47
N LEU A 355 17.24 37.08 16.32
CA LEU A 355 18.18 37.22 15.21
C LEU A 355 17.69 38.38 14.35
N GLY A 356 18.00 39.59 14.82
CA GLY A 356 18.03 40.86 14.11
C GLY A 356 17.05 41.05 12.95
N SER A 357 16.03 41.88 13.18
CA SER A 357 15.15 42.50 12.17
C SER A 357 15.87 43.45 11.21
N GLY A 358 17.09 43.12 10.77
CA GLY A 358 17.94 43.96 9.92
C GLY A 358 18.62 43.12 8.84
N LYS A 359 18.03 43.16 7.64
CA LYS A 359 18.52 42.64 6.35
C LYS A 359 18.39 41.12 6.16
N THR A 360 17.71 40.77 5.06
CA THR A 360 17.49 39.44 4.47
C THR A 360 18.78 38.62 4.18
N SER A 361 19.98 39.15 4.47
CA SER A 361 21.25 38.43 4.34
C SER A 361 21.55 37.48 5.50
N SER A 362 20.84 37.55 6.63
CA SER A 362 21.12 36.70 7.80
C SER A 362 20.53 35.29 7.71
N VAL A 363 19.39 35.11 7.06
CA VAL A 363 18.74 33.80 6.92
C VAL A 363 19.59 32.86 6.07
N TRP A 364 20.15 33.37 4.95
CA TRP A 364 21.10 32.60 4.14
C TRP A 364 22.40 32.31 4.89
N ALA A 365 22.85 33.17 5.80
CA ALA A 365 24.05 32.94 6.61
C ALA A 365 23.81 31.89 7.71
N VAL A 366 22.66 31.89 8.37
CA VAL A 366 22.27 30.86 9.34
C VAL A 366 22.01 29.52 8.64
N PHE A 367 21.30 29.54 7.51
CA PHE A 367 21.12 28.36 6.67
C PHE A 367 22.47 27.83 6.19
N SER A 368 23.38 28.70 5.72
CA SER A 368 24.75 28.32 5.35
C SER A 368 25.57 27.80 6.53
N GLN A 369 25.40 28.33 7.74
CA GLN A 369 26.07 27.82 8.94
C GLN A 369 25.52 26.47 9.40
N ILE A 370 24.22 26.22 9.24
CA ILE A 370 23.60 24.91 9.49
C ILE A 370 24.08 23.90 8.44
N ILE A 371 24.15 24.30 7.16
CA ILE A 371 24.69 23.49 6.05
C ILE A 371 26.18 23.20 6.26
N ASN A 372 26.98 24.18 6.69
CA ASN A 372 28.42 24.03 6.86
C ASN A 372 28.82 23.41 8.21
N GLY A 373 27.94 23.43 9.22
CA GLY A 373 28.17 22.87 10.55
C GLY A 373 27.89 21.37 10.67
N VAL A 374 27.09 20.81 9.76
CA VAL A 374 26.89 19.37 9.61
C VAL A 374 27.88 18.91 8.54
N GLY A 375 29.06 18.45 8.97
CA GLY A 375 30.21 18.19 8.10
C GLY A 375 29.84 17.43 6.82
N GLN A 376 30.32 17.95 5.69
CA GLN A 376 30.19 17.26 4.40
C GLN A 376 30.78 15.85 4.51
N PRO A 377 30.02 14.77 4.24
CA PRO A 377 30.64 13.47 4.04
C PRO A 377 31.50 13.57 2.78
N SER A 378 32.80 13.29 2.93
CA SER A 378 33.74 13.25 1.82
C SER A 378 33.26 12.26 0.76
N PHE A 379 32.89 12.77 -0.41
CA PHE A 379 32.44 12.04 -1.61
C PHE A 379 33.60 11.30 -2.32
N GLY A 380 34.38 10.51 -1.56
CA GLY A 380 35.64 9.93 -2.03
C GLY A 380 35.68 8.42 -2.24
N SER A 381 34.66 7.63 -1.87
CA SER A 381 34.82 6.16 -1.86
C SER A 381 33.72 5.35 -2.55
N TRP A 382 32.76 5.97 -3.25
CA TRP A 382 31.70 5.22 -3.91
C TRP A 382 31.99 4.92 -5.39
N ALA A 383 32.72 5.79 -6.08
CA ALA A 383 33.16 5.56 -7.46
C ALA A 383 34.19 4.41 -7.55
N ASP A 384 35.05 4.26 -6.54
CA ASP A 384 36.06 3.20 -6.51
C ASP A 384 35.50 1.82 -6.10
N GLN A 385 34.33 1.77 -5.46
CA GLN A 385 33.68 0.51 -5.06
C GLN A 385 32.70 -0.02 -6.13
N SER A 386 32.19 0.84 -7.01
CA SER A 386 31.29 0.44 -8.11
C SER A 386 32.05 -0.13 -9.31
N ALA A 387 33.32 0.25 -9.52
CA ALA A 387 34.18 -0.32 -10.55
C ALA A 387 34.69 -1.76 -10.24
N ALA A 388 34.58 -2.21 -8.98
CA ALA A 388 35.00 -3.55 -8.56
C ALA A 388 33.87 -4.60 -8.55
N LEU A 389 32.61 -4.17 -8.68
CA LEU A 389 31.42 -5.04 -8.66
C LEU A 389 30.85 -5.35 -10.06
N LEU A 390 31.33 -4.65 -11.08
CA LEU A 390 30.97 -4.88 -12.49
C LEU A 390 32.20 -5.45 -13.19
N GLY A 391 32.44 -6.74 -12.93
CA GLY A 391 33.40 -7.53 -13.70
C GLY A 391 32.94 -7.70 -15.14
N ASP A 392 33.91 -7.60 -16.05
CA ASP A 392 33.83 -7.81 -17.48
C ASP A 392 32.95 -9.02 -17.89
N GLU A 393 31.91 -8.77 -18.67
CA GLU A 393 31.41 -9.70 -19.69
C GLU A 393 31.37 -8.97 -21.03
N GLN A 394 32.31 -9.32 -21.90
CA GLN A 394 32.37 -8.93 -23.30
C GLN A 394 31.46 -9.84 -24.13
N ASP A 395 30.58 -9.20 -24.90
CA ASP A 395 30.20 -9.45 -26.29
C ASP A 395 30.34 -10.88 -26.86
N GLU A 396 29.19 -11.51 -27.16
CA GLU A 396 29.03 -12.29 -28.39
C GLU A 396 27.77 -11.81 -29.14
N GLU A 397 27.99 -11.24 -30.32
CA GLU A 397 26.99 -10.88 -31.32
C GLU A 397 26.28 -12.12 -31.86
N GLY A 398 24.96 -12.18 -31.68
CA GLY A 398 24.07 -13.16 -32.33
C GLY A 398 22.97 -12.45 -33.10
N THR A 399 23.13 -12.37 -34.42
CA THR A 399 22.16 -11.88 -35.40
C THR A 399 20.81 -12.61 -35.32
N LEU A 400 19.70 -11.86 -35.25
CA LEU A 400 18.35 -12.37 -35.50
C LEU A 400 17.71 -11.60 -36.66
N GLU A 401 17.79 -12.20 -37.84
CA GLU A 401 16.96 -11.88 -39.00
C GLU A 401 15.55 -12.50 -38.82
N GLY A 402 14.53 -11.71 -39.15
CA GLY A 402 13.37 -12.17 -39.92
C GLY A 402 12.20 -12.78 -39.16
N TRP A 403 11.23 -11.95 -38.74
CA TRP A 403 9.80 -12.27 -38.70
C TRP A 403 8.98 -10.96 -38.87
N GLU A 404 8.78 -10.54 -40.11
CA GLU A 404 7.69 -9.62 -40.50
C GLU A 404 6.64 -10.46 -41.22
N GLU A 405 5.48 -10.70 -40.58
CA GLU A 405 4.29 -11.10 -41.32
C GLU A 405 3.05 -10.43 -40.71
N ALA A 406 2.18 -9.99 -41.62
CA ALA A 406 1.30 -8.85 -41.51
C ALA A 406 0.08 -9.06 -40.60
N TYR A 407 -0.27 -8.01 -39.85
CA TYR A 407 -1.58 -7.85 -39.21
C TYR A 407 -2.37 -6.80 -40.01
N ASP A 408 -3.40 -7.24 -40.71
CA ASP A 408 -4.36 -6.40 -41.46
C ASP A 408 -5.61 -6.14 -40.59
N PRO A 409 -5.84 -4.90 -40.13
CA PRO A 409 -6.93 -4.59 -39.20
C PRO A 409 -8.30 -4.28 -39.85
N ASP A 410 -8.48 -4.46 -41.17
CA ASP A 410 -9.70 -4.01 -41.88
C ASP A 410 -10.60 -5.13 -42.47
N ALA A 411 -10.46 -6.38 -42.03
CA ALA A 411 -11.38 -7.46 -42.44
C ALA A 411 -12.50 -7.71 -41.40
N ASP A 412 -13.74 -7.45 -41.83
CA ASP A 412 -15.04 -7.91 -41.31
C ASP A 412 -15.95 -6.85 -40.67
N SER A 413 -16.53 -6.03 -41.54
CA SER A 413 -17.95 -5.66 -41.44
C SER A 413 -18.56 -5.68 -42.83
N ASP A 414 -19.33 -6.71 -43.18
CA ASP A 414 -20.67 -6.53 -43.75
C ASP A 414 -21.36 -7.84 -44.17
N THR A 415 -22.64 -7.90 -43.80
CA THR A 415 -23.77 -8.59 -44.45
C THR A 415 -23.84 -10.12 -44.45
N PHE A 416 -24.77 -10.66 -43.66
CA PHE A 416 -25.67 -11.73 -44.11
C PHE A 416 -27.10 -11.42 -43.65
N ASP A 417 -27.93 -11.08 -44.65
CA ASP A 417 -29.38 -11.24 -44.63
C ASP A 417 -29.72 -12.63 -45.22
N GLU A 418 -30.87 -13.15 -44.79
CA GLU A 418 -31.56 -14.43 -45.09
C GLU A 418 -31.20 -15.68 -44.28
#